data_AF-A0A1H7MWM9-F1
#
_entry.id   AF-A0A1H7MWM9-F1
#
_cell.length_a   1.000
_cell.length_b   1.000
_cell.length_c   1.000
_cell.angle_alpha   90.00
_cell.angle_beta   90.00
_cell.angle_gamma   90.00
#
_symmetry.space_group_name_H-M   'P 1'
#
loop_
_entity.id
_entity.type
_entity.pdbx_description
1 polymer ?
#
loop_
_entity_poly.entity_id
_entity_poly.type
_entity_poly.pdbx_seq_one_letter_code
_entity_poly.pdbx_strand_id
1 'polypeptide(L)'
;MTEDELRDLVLERLHDDATAFRSLIRDLAVAYPEISARTLETALLTAAREMDAAIRRGGSPTDEAQTARRLAILLSMDIDRARSDAPVTLGDLRDWWTRNDDFFLRL
;
A
#
# COMPACT_ATOMS: atom_id res chain seq x y z
N MET A 1 -14.33 1.74 -5.75
CA MET A 1 -13.76 0.89 -4.69
C MET A 1 -13.80 1.67 -3.39
N THR A 2 -14.35 1.11 -2.34
CA THR A 2 -14.39 1.70 -0.99
C THR A 2 -13.08 1.42 -0.24
N GLU A 3 -12.87 2.10 0.89
CA GLU A 3 -11.73 1.83 1.76
C GLU A 3 -11.74 0.39 2.33
N ASP A 4 -12.93 -0.10 2.69
CA ASP A 4 -13.11 -1.48 3.19
C ASP A 4 -12.77 -2.52 2.11
N GLU A 5 -13.25 -2.33 0.87
CA GLU A 5 -12.91 -3.21 -0.25
C GLU A 5 -11.41 -3.21 -0.53
N LEU A 6 -10.76 -2.04 -0.41
CA LEU A 6 -9.32 -1.91 -0.61
C LEU A 6 -8.52 -2.57 0.52
N ARG A 7 -8.99 -2.46 1.77
CA ARG A 7 -8.42 -3.17 2.92
C ARG A 7 -8.50 -4.68 2.72
N ASP A 8 -9.66 -5.20 2.35
CA ASP A 8 -9.88 -6.64 2.20
C ASP A 8 -8.99 -7.21 1.08
N LEU A 9 -8.87 -6.48 -0.04
CA LEU A 9 -7.95 -6.81 -1.13
C LEU A 9 -6.48 -6.80 -0.66
N VAL A 10 -6.08 -5.81 0.14
CA VAL A 10 -4.73 -5.75 0.72
C VAL A 10 -4.48 -6.93 1.64
N LEU A 11 -5.43 -7.29 2.51
CA LEU A 11 -5.33 -8.45 3.41
C LEU A 11 -5.17 -9.76 2.64
N GLU A 12 -6.02 -9.99 1.63
CA GLU A 12 -5.97 -11.18 0.77
C GLU A 12 -4.57 -11.33 0.13
N ARG A 13 -4.07 -10.25 -0.47
CA ARG A 13 -2.79 -10.27 -1.19
C ARG A 13 -1.59 -10.42 -0.26
N LEU A 14 -1.64 -9.82 0.93
CA LEU A 14 -0.59 -9.97 1.93
C LEU A 14 -0.52 -11.40 2.49
N HIS A 15 -1.65 -12.12 2.52
CA HIS A 15 -1.70 -13.52 2.92
C HIS A 15 -1.24 -14.50 1.83
N ASP A 16 -1.50 -14.20 0.56
CA ASP A 16 -1.16 -15.07 -0.57
C ASP A 16 0.35 -15.15 -0.82
N ASP A 17 0.99 -14.00 -1.00
CA ASP A 17 2.44 -13.92 -1.14
C ASP A 17 2.88 -12.63 -0.51
N ALA A 18 3.43 -12.80 0.69
CA ALA A 18 4.15 -11.74 1.33
C ALA A 18 5.18 -11.18 0.33
N THR A 19 6.17 -11.92 -0.12
CA THR A 19 7.32 -11.37 -0.88
C THR A 19 7.01 -10.55 -2.15
N ALA A 20 5.84 -10.69 -2.79
CA ALA A 20 5.37 -9.92 -3.95
C ALA A 20 4.82 -8.50 -3.64
N PHE A 21 5.18 -7.91 -2.49
CA PHE A 21 4.60 -6.66 -1.96
C PHE A 21 4.74 -5.41 -2.84
N ARG A 22 5.88 -5.22 -3.54
CA ARG A 22 6.08 -4.04 -4.39
C ARG A 22 5.25 -4.09 -5.67
N SER A 23 4.98 -5.29 -6.18
CA SER A 23 4.01 -5.49 -7.26
C SER A 23 2.60 -5.13 -6.80
N LEU A 24 2.20 -5.42 -5.56
CA LEU A 24 0.85 -5.09 -5.08
C LEU A 24 0.51 -3.60 -5.23
N ILE A 25 1.33 -2.69 -4.71
CA ILE A 25 1.06 -1.25 -4.81
C ILE A 25 1.05 -0.79 -6.27
N ARG A 26 1.92 -1.38 -7.11
CA ARG A 26 1.97 -1.11 -8.56
C ARG A 26 0.68 -1.52 -9.25
N ASP A 27 0.26 -2.75 -8.99
CA ASP A 27 -0.90 -3.36 -9.63
C ASP A 27 -2.15 -2.59 -9.24
N LEU A 28 -2.24 -2.16 -7.97
CA LEU A 28 -3.31 -1.27 -7.50
C LEU A 28 -3.24 0.10 -8.19
N ALA A 29 -2.07 0.69 -8.36
CA ALA A 29 -1.92 1.97 -9.05
C ALA A 29 -2.20 1.89 -10.57
N VAL A 30 -2.00 0.72 -11.17
CA VAL A 30 -2.36 0.45 -12.57
C VAL A 30 -3.86 0.20 -12.71
N ALA A 31 -4.44 -0.62 -11.83
CA ALA A 31 -5.84 -1.03 -11.91
C ALA A 31 -6.82 0.05 -11.43
N TYR A 32 -6.41 0.90 -10.48
CA TYR A 32 -7.27 1.89 -9.82
C TYR A 32 -6.59 3.26 -9.69
N PRO A 33 -6.18 3.89 -10.80
CA PRO A 33 -5.41 5.13 -10.78
C PRO A 33 -6.15 6.30 -10.13
N GLU A 34 -7.48 6.29 -10.10
CA GLU A 34 -8.32 7.33 -9.55
C GLU A 34 -8.40 7.35 -8.02
N ILE A 35 -7.94 6.29 -7.36
CA ILE A 35 -8.00 6.18 -5.90
C ILE A 35 -7.01 7.13 -5.25
N SER A 36 -7.44 7.76 -4.15
CA SER A 36 -6.56 8.55 -3.31
C SER A 36 -5.46 7.66 -2.71
N ALA A 37 -4.21 8.08 -2.86
CA ALA A 37 -3.08 7.35 -2.30
C ALA A 37 -3.13 7.28 -0.77
N ARG A 38 -3.73 8.30 -0.12
CA ARG A 38 -3.98 8.30 1.33
C ARG A 38 -5.01 7.26 1.76
N THR A 39 -5.97 6.93 0.89
CA THR A 39 -6.94 5.84 1.16
C THR A 39 -6.23 4.48 1.15
N LEU A 40 -5.31 4.25 0.21
CA LEU A 40 -4.49 3.03 0.20
C LEU A 40 -3.55 2.95 1.42
N GLU A 41 -2.91 4.06 1.80
CA GLU A 41 -2.10 4.15 3.02
C GLU A 41 -2.92 3.74 4.25
N THR A 42 -4.14 4.27 4.36
CA THR A 42 -5.04 3.97 5.48
C THR A 42 -5.45 2.50 5.48
N ALA A 43 -5.82 1.96 4.31
CA ALA A 43 -6.15 0.55 4.15
C ALA A 43 -5.00 -0.37 4.60
N LEU A 44 -3.75 -0.05 4.23
CA LEU A 44 -2.55 -0.79 4.67
C LEU A 44 -2.36 -0.75 6.19
N LEU A 45 -2.54 0.42 6.81
CA LEU A 45 -2.43 0.56 8.27
C LEU A 45 -3.54 -0.19 9.00
N THR A 46 -4.76 -0.18 8.46
CA THR A 46 -5.90 -0.91 9.02
C THR A 46 -5.68 -2.42 8.90
N ALA A 47 -5.26 -2.91 7.72
CA ALA A 47 -4.89 -4.30 7.51
C ALA A 47 -3.82 -4.77 8.50
N ALA A 48 -2.75 -3.97 8.70
CA ALA A 48 -1.71 -4.27 9.68
C ALA A 48 -2.25 -4.38 11.11
N ARG A 49 -3.18 -3.50 11.49
CA ARG A 49 -3.81 -3.52 12.83
C ARG A 49 -4.69 -4.76 13.01
N GLU A 50 -5.41 -5.16 11.98
CA GLU A 50 -6.28 -6.35 12.02
C GLU A 50 -5.47 -7.64 12.11
N MET A 51 -4.39 -7.75 11.34
CA MET A 51 -3.44 -8.86 11.46
C MET A 51 -2.87 -8.94 12.88
N ASP A 52 -2.37 -7.81 13.41
CA ASP A 52 -1.90 -7.74 14.81
C ASP A 52 -2.98 -8.11 15.84
N ALA A 53 -4.22 -7.69 15.63
CA ALA A 53 -5.33 -7.97 16.55
C ALA A 53 -5.72 -9.45 16.56
N ALA A 54 -5.64 -10.13 15.41
CA ALA A 54 -5.78 -11.58 15.32
C ALA A 54 -4.66 -12.29 16.12
N ILE A 55 -3.45 -11.74 16.09
CA ILE A 55 -2.26 -12.34 16.70
C ILE A 55 -2.08 -12.00 18.19
N ARG A 56 -2.58 -10.87 18.72
CA ARG A 56 -2.56 -10.57 20.17
C ARG A 56 -3.24 -11.64 21.03
N ARG A 57 -3.99 -12.56 20.43
CA ARG A 57 -4.55 -13.75 21.09
C ARG A 57 -3.58 -14.95 21.15
N GLY A 58 -2.41 -14.89 20.48
CA GLY A 58 -1.51 -16.03 20.28
C GLY A 58 0.02 -15.77 20.17
N GLY A 59 0.54 -14.54 20.03
CA GLY A 59 2.00 -14.33 19.96
C GLY A 59 2.50 -13.01 19.33
N SER A 60 3.75 -12.99 18.83
CA SER A 60 4.47 -11.85 18.22
C SER A 60 3.90 -11.40 16.86
N PRO A 61 4.13 -10.13 16.42
CA PRO A 61 3.62 -9.63 15.13
C PRO A 61 4.12 -10.47 13.95
N THR A 62 3.22 -10.80 13.01
CA THR A 62 3.61 -11.57 11.83
C THR A 62 4.32 -10.71 10.79
N ASP A 63 4.99 -11.38 9.86
CA ASP A 63 5.74 -10.72 8.79
C ASP A 63 4.82 -9.89 7.88
N GLU A 64 3.55 -10.29 7.71
CA GLU A 64 2.55 -9.54 6.93
C GLU A 64 2.21 -8.20 7.59
N ALA A 65 1.97 -8.20 8.91
CA ALA A 65 1.61 -6.99 9.65
C ALA A 65 2.78 -6.00 9.72
N GLN A 66 4.01 -6.50 9.85
CA GLN A 66 5.21 -5.67 9.74
C GLN A 66 5.36 -5.09 8.34
N THR A 67 5.07 -5.89 7.31
CA THR A 67 5.16 -5.44 5.93
C THR A 67 4.12 -4.39 5.58
N ALA A 68 2.86 -4.59 5.95
CA ALA A 68 1.79 -3.62 5.73
C ALA A 68 2.12 -2.23 6.32
N ARG A 69 2.72 -2.19 7.52
CA ARG A 69 3.22 -0.94 8.11
C ARG A 69 4.35 -0.31 7.31
N ARG A 70 5.34 -1.11 6.92
CA ARG A 70 6.47 -0.64 6.12
C ARG A 70 5.99 -0.04 4.80
N LEU A 71 5.02 -0.68 4.15
CA LEU A 71 4.41 -0.20 2.92
C LEU A 71 3.68 1.13 3.12
N ALA A 72 2.88 1.24 4.19
CA ALA A 72 2.21 2.50 4.51
C ALA A 72 3.22 3.66 4.69
N ILE A 73 4.34 3.40 5.39
CA ILE A 73 5.41 4.41 5.58
C ILE A 73 6.04 4.81 4.25
N LEU A 74 6.43 3.85 3.41
CA LEU A 74 7.03 4.15 2.10
C LEU A 74 6.06 4.93 1.20
N LEU A 75 4.80 4.51 1.18
CA LEU A 75 3.75 5.18 0.42
C LEU A 75 3.53 6.62 0.92
N SER A 76 3.53 6.85 2.24
CA SER A 76 3.43 8.18 2.84
C SER A 76 4.54 9.11 2.34
N MET A 77 5.79 8.61 2.29
CA MET A 77 6.92 9.38 1.81
C MET A 77 6.80 9.75 0.33
N ASP A 78 6.28 8.84 -0.49
CA ASP A 78 6.10 9.09 -1.91
C ASP A 78 4.93 10.04 -2.18
N ILE A 79 3.85 9.95 -1.41
CA ILE A 79 2.75 10.93 -1.42
C ILE A 79 3.29 12.33 -1.13
N ASP A 80 4.12 12.47 -0.10
CA ASP A 80 4.69 13.76 0.30
C ASP A 80 5.66 14.32 -0.77
N ARG A 81 6.36 13.44 -1.49
CA ARG A 81 7.28 13.82 -2.58
C ARG A 81 6.57 14.18 -3.87
N ALA A 82 5.45 13.53 -4.18
CA ALA A 82 4.69 13.75 -5.40
C ALA A 82 4.08 15.16 -5.50
N ARG A 83 4.07 15.93 -4.39
CA ARG A 83 3.72 17.36 -4.28
C ARG A 83 2.66 17.82 -5.30
N SER A 84 1.40 17.83 -4.86
CA SER A 84 0.27 18.33 -5.65
C SER A 84 -0.55 19.34 -4.83
N ASP A 85 -1.18 20.29 -5.52
CA ASP A 85 -2.18 21.21 -4.94
C ASP A 85 -3.51 20.50 -4.66
N ALA A 86 -3.67 19.27 -5.14
CA ALA A 86 -4.82 18.41 -4.92
C ALA A 86 -4.41 17.10 -4.21
N PRO A 87 -5.36 16.35 -3.62
CA PRO A 87 -5.08 15.03 -3.07
C PRO A 87 -4.41 14.13 -4.10
N VAL A 88 -3.25 13.59 -3.76
CA VAL A 88 -2.46 12.72 -4.63
C VAL A 88 -3.20 11.41 -4.87
N THR A 89 -3.40 11.07 -6.14
CA THR A 89 -3.99 9.79 -6.56
C THR A 89 -2.92 8.72 -6.79
N LEU A 90 -3.33 7.46 -6.89
CA LEU A 90 -2.42 6.38 -7.29
C LEU A 90 -1.88 6.58 -8.71
N GLY A 91 -2.67 7.20 -9.60
CA GLY A 91 -2.23 7.60 -10.94
C GLY A 91 -1.11 8.64 -10.88
N ASP A 92 -1.25 9.66 -10.03
CA ASP A 92 -0.22 10.69 -9.84
C ASP A 92 1.09 10.09 -9.30
N LEU A 93 0.99 9.17 -8.34
CA LEU A 93 2.14 8.43 -7.83
C LEU A 93 2.80 7.60 -8.92
N ARG A 94 2.02 6.88 -9.73
CA ARG A 94 2.53 6.10 -10.86
C ARG A 94 3.27 6.97 -11.86
N ASP A 95 2.72 8.13 -12.19
CA ASP A 95 3.33 9.07 -13.13
C ASP A 95 4.56 9.77 -12.52
N TRP A 96 4.58 9.97 -11.21
CA TRP A 96 5.75 10.46 -10.47
C TRP A 96 6.88 9.41 -10.46
N TRP A 97 6.57 8.15 -10.12
CA TRP A 97 7.52 7.03 -10.14
C TRP A 97 8.13 6.85 -11.52
N THR A 98 7.31 6.85 -12.57
CA THR A 98 7.76 6.71 -13.97
C THR A 98 8.78 7.77 -14.39
N ARG A 99 8.70 8.98 -13.81
CA ARG A 99 9.57 10.12 -14.17
C ARG A 99 10.80 10.27 -13.28
N ASN A 100 10.72 9.87 -12.01
CA ASN A 100 11.72 10.20 -10.99
C ASN A 100 12.43 8.97 -10.43
N ASP A 101 11.84 7.79 -10.60
CA ASP A 101 12.33 6.59 -9.96
C ASP A 101 12.46 5.46 -11.01
N ASP A 102 13.68 5.30 -11.50
CA ASP A 102 14.07 4.20 -12.40
C ASP A 102 13.90 2.81 -11.71
N PHE A 103 13.45 2.79 -10.44
CA PHE A 103 13.40 1.64 -9.54
C PHE A 103 12.00 1.03 -9.28
N PHE A 104 10.94 1.56 -9.88
CA PHE A 104 9.75 0.73 -10.19
C PHE A 104 9.98 -0.10 -11.48
N LEU A 105 11.04 0.18 -12.24
CA LEU A 105 11.30 -0.36 -13.60
C LEU A 105 12.26 -1.56 -13.66
N ARG A 106 12.93 -1.98 -12.59
CA ARG A 106 13.76 -3.20 -12.59
C ARG A 106 13.55 -3.96 -11.28
N LEU A 107 12.86 -5.09 -11.38
CA LEU A 107 12.78 -6.21 -10.42
C LEU A 107 13.27 -5.94 -8.99
#